data_AF-A0A6H2NQW8-F1
#
_entry.id   AF-A0A6H2NQW8-F1
#
_cell.length_a   1.000
_cell.length_b   1.000
_cell.length_c   1.000
_cell.angle_alpha   90.00
_cell.angle_beta   90.00
_cell.angle_gamma   90.00
#
_symmetry.space_group_name_H-M   'P 1'
#
loop_
_entity.id
_entity.type
_entity.pdbx_description
1 polymer ?
#
loop_
_entity_poly.entity_id
_entity_poly.type
_entity_poly.pdbx_seq_one_letter_code
_entity_poly.pdbx_strand_id
1 'polypeptide(L)'
;MKSKSFLDALNPDSMVVKPGHPVKLKEFDPGFTGGFKKKEAKGFLQDGIEQLAKYQDVLYAQNAYALLVIFQAMDAAGKDSTIKHVMSGVNPQGCQVVSFKNGLPVWRWLALFTTSSSP
;
A
#
# COMPACT_ATOMS: atom_id res chain seq x y z
N MET A 1 -20.98 7.20 8.54
CA MET A 1 -19.93 8.23 8.33
C MET A 1 -19.53 8.14 6.86
N LYS A 2 -19.74 9.19 6.05
CA LYS A 2 -19.73 9.11 4.57
C LYS A 2 -18.31 8.86 4.01
N SER A 3 -17.87 7.61 3.97
CA SER A 3 -16.74 7.21 3.12
C SER A 3 -17.23 7.13 1.68
N LYS A 4 -17.27 8.27 1.00
CA LYS A 4 -17.62 8.37 -0.43
C LYS A 4 -16.68 9.30 -1.21
N SER A 5 -15.47 9.60 -0.71
CA SER A 5 -14.66 10.72 -1.21
C SER A 5 -13.32 10.38 -1.88
N PHE A 6 -12.78 9.16 -1.72
CA PHE A 6 -11.48 8.78 -2.29
C PHE A 6 -11.53 7.42 -2.97
N LEU A 7 -12.02 6.40 -2.26
CA LEU A 7 -12.16 5.05 -2.79
C LEU A 7 -13.13 5.01 -3.97
N ASP A 8 -14.25 5.72 -3.91
CA ASP A 8 -15.20 5.81 -5.03
C ASP A 8 -14.57 6.39 -6.30
N ALA A 9 -13.65 7.36 -6.16
CA ALA A 9 -12.99 8.00 -7.29
C ALA A 9 -11.81 7.18 -7.84
N LEU A 10 -11.13 6.40 -6.99
CA LEU A 10 -10.11 5.44 -7.44
C LEU A 10 -10.70 4.17 -8.03
N ASN A 11 -11.91 3.78 -7.60
CA ASN A 11 -12.55 2.52 -7.93
C ASN A 11 -11.61 1.28 -7.77
N PRO A 12 -11.22 0.92 -6.53
CA PRO A 12 -10.27 -0.15 -6.27
C PRO A 12 -10.62 -1.49 -6.94
N ASP A 13 -11.91 -1.79 -7.07
CA ASP A 13 -12.40 -3.03 -7.68
C ASP A 13 -11.93 -3.18 -9.14
N SER A 14 -11.75 -2.06 -9.86
CA SER A 14 -11.20 -2.06 -11.22
C SER A 14 -9.70 -2.37 -11.29
N MET A 15 -8.99 -2.20 -10.16
CA MET A 15 -7.55 -2.47 -10.05
C MET A 15 -7.27 -3.90 -9.59
N VAL A 16 -8.31 -4.65 -9.16
CA VAL A 16 -8.17 -6.04 -8.70
C VAL A 16 -8.18 -6.99 -9.89
N VAL A 17 -7.09 -7.74 -10.04
CA VAL A 17 -7.01 -8.84 -11.01
C VAL A 17 -7.82 -10.02 -10.50
N LYS A 18 -8.76 -10.51 -11.31
CA LYS A 18 -9.53 -11.71 -11.00
C LYS A 18 -8.66 -12.97 -11.10
N PRO A 19 -8.75 -13.91 -10.13
CA PRO A 19 -8.07 -15.18 -10.23
C PRO A 19 -8.39 -15.91 -11.53
N GLY A 20 -7.39 -16.56 -12.13
CA GLY A 20 -7.55 -17.36 -13.35
C GLY A 20 -7.75 -16.57 -14.65
N HIS A 21 -7.71 -15.23 -14.62
CA HIS A 21 -7.85 -14.42 -15.83
C HIS A 21 -6.47 -13.93 -16.32
N PRO A 22 -6.17 -14.04 -17.63
CA PRO A 22 -4.93 -13.50 -18.18
C PRO A 22 -4.94 -11.97 -18.10
N VAL A 23 -3.88 -11.41 -17.52
CA VAL A 23 -3.74 -9.96 -17.34
C VAL A 23 -2.99 -9.35 -18.52
N LYS A 24 -3.57 -8.34 -19.16
CA LYS A 24 -2.85 -7.53 -20.15
C LYS A 24 -2.44 -6.21 -19.51
N LEU A 25 -1.14 -6.04 -19.29
CA LEU A 25 -0.59 -4.80 -18.70
C LEU A 25 -0.94 -3.53 -19.52
N LYS A 26 -1.21 -3.67 -20.82
CA LYS A 26 -1.66 -2.57 -21.68
C LYS A 26 -3.02 -1.97 -21.30
N GLU A 27 -3.81 -2.71 -20.51
CA GLU A 27 -5.13 -2.25 -20.04
C GLU A 27 -5.01 -1.36 -18.79
N PHE A 28 -3.83 -1.28 -18.19
CA PHE A 28 -3.54 -0.43 -17.03
C PHE A 28 -2.75 0.80 -17.48
N ASP A 29 -3.38 1.98 -17.39
CA ASP A 29 -2.73 3.25 -17.73
C ASP A 29 -1.75 3.68 -16.62
N PRO A 30 -0.43 3.78 -16.90
CA PRO A 30 0.55 4.28 -15.93
C PRO A 30 0.35 5.78 -15.60
N GLY A 31 -0.38 6.53 -16.42
CA GLY A 31 -0.73 7.93 -16.20
C GLY A 31 -2.02 8.15 -15.40
N PHE A 32 -2.66 7.07 -14.93
CA PHE A 32 -3.92 7.17 -14.20
C PHE A 32 -3.75 7.93 -12.88
N THR A 33 -4.56 8.97 -12.70
CA THR A 33 -4.54 9.84 -11.52
C THR A 33 -5.86 9.86 -10.76
N GLY A 34 -6.86 9.08 -11.18
CA GLY A 34 -8.20 9.11 -10.58
C GLY A 34 -8.91 10.46 -10.67
N GLY A 35 -8.44 11.38 -11.53
CA GLY A 35 -8.94 12.74 -11.64
C GLY A 35 -8.46 13.71 -10.54
N PHE A 36 -7.56 13.27 -9.65
CA PHE A 36 -7.12 14.09 -8.53
C PHE A 36 -6.05 15.11 -8.92
N LYS A 37 -6.16 16.33 -8.38
CA LYS A 37 -5.06 17.30 -8.43
C LYS A 37 -4.05 17.00 -7.32
N LYS A 38 -2.77 17.34 -7.56
CA LYS A 38 -1.66 17.10 -6.63
C LYS A 38 -1.92 17.63 -5.21
N LYS A 39 -2.63 18.76 -5.07
CA LYS A 39 -2.95 19.36 -3.77
C LYS A 39 -4.02 18.55 -3.00
N GLU A 40 -5.03 18.06 -3.71
CA GLU A 40 -6.10 17.23 -3.14
C GLU A 40 -5.57 15.85 -2.74
N ALA A 41 -4.76 15.23 -3.60
CA ALA A 41 -4.13 13.94 -3.35
C ALA A 41 -3.26 13.94 -2.07
N LYS A 42 -2.59 15.06 -1.75
CA LYS A 42 -1.83 15.18 -0.50
C LYS A 42 -2.71 15.15 0.75
N GLY A 43 -3.88 15.77 0.71
CA GLY A 43 -4.85 15.73 1.81
C GLY A 43 -5.36 14.32 2.05
N PHE A 44 -5.79 13.65 0.98
CA PHE A 44 -6.22 12.25 1.08
C PHE A 44 -5.12 11.30 1.55
N LEU A 45 -3.86 11.53 1.15
CA LEU A 45 -2.73 10.76 1.64
C LEU A 45 -2.56 10.92 3.16
N GLN A 46 -2.65 12.15 3.67
CA GLN A 46 -2.54 12.42 5.11
C GLN A 46 -3.70 11.78 5.88
N ASP A 47 -4.94 11.97 5.44
CA ASP A 47 -6.13 11.35 6.05
C ASP A 47 -6.02 9.82 6.06
N GLY A 48 -5.53 9.24 4.96
CA GLY A 48 -5.31 7.81 4.82
C GLY A 48 -4.24 7.28 5.78
N ILE A 49 -3.14 8.01 5.96
CA ILE A 49 -2.08 7.66 6.92
C ILE A 49 -2.62 7.69 8.35
N GLU A 50 -3.39 8.71 8.72
CA GLU A 50 -4.00 8.80 10.06
C GLU A 50 -5.00 7.66 10.34
N GLN A 51 -5.77 7.25 9.32
CA GLN A 51 -6.65 6.09 9.44
C GLN A 51 -5.86 4.78 9.54
N LEU A 52 -4.80 4.63 8.75
CA LEU A 52 -3.94 3.45 8.77
C LEU A 52 -3.28 3.27 10.14
N ALA A 53 -2.83 4.35 10.76
CA ALA A 53 -2.28 4.35 12.12
C ALA A 53 -3.30 3.80 13.13
N LYS A 54 -4.52 4.33 13.12
CA LYS A 54 -5.61 3.89 14.02
C LYS A 54 -5.94 2.41 13.83
N TYR A 55 -6.00 1.94 12.58
CA TYR A 55 -6.27 0.52 12.32
C TYR A 55 -5.10 -0.37 12.72
N GLN A 56 -3.86 0.11 12.60
CA GLN A 56 -2.70 -0.63 13.07
C GLN A 56 -2.70 -0.77 14.59
N ASP A 57 -3.09 0.27 15.34
CA ASP A 57 -3.26 0.19 16.80
C ASP A 57 -4.30 -0.87 17.20
N VAL A 58 -5.43 -0.91 16.47
CA VAL A 58 -6.48 -1.92 16.70
C VAL A 58 -5.98 -3.33 16.36
N LEU A 59 -5.29 -3.50 15.24
CA LEU A 59 -4.71 -4.79 14.82
C LEU A 59 -3.68 -5.29 15.85
N TYR A 60 -2.85 -4.37 16.36
CA TYR A 60 -1.87 -4.64 17.39
C TYR A 60 -2.57 -5.08 18.70
N ALA A 61 -3.60 -4.36 19.13
CA ALA A 61 -4.36 -4.68 20.34
C ALA A 61 -5.10 -6.02 20.26
N GLN A 62 -5.54 -6.45 19.07
CA GLN A 62 -6.26 -7.71 18.89
C GLN A 62 -5.38 -8.96 19.04
N ASN A 63 -4.07 -8.83 18.80
CA ASN A 63 -3.09 -9.92 18.85
C ASN A 63 -3.48 -11.26 18.16
N ALA A 64 -4.29 -11.19 17.11
CA ALA A 64 -4.85 -12.37 16.45
C ALA A 64 -4.57 -12.45 14.95
N TYR A 65 -4.23 -11.32 14.31
CA TYR A 65 -4.11 -11.23 12.86
C TYR A 65 -2.80 -10.54 12.47
N ALA A 66 -2.23 -10.96 11.35
CA ALA A 66 -1.08 -10.34 10.72
C ALA A 66 -1.44 -9.85 9.31
N LEU A 67 -0.90 -8.70 8.90
CA LEU A 67 -1.06 -8.17 7.55
C LEU A 67 0.26 -8.30 6.80
N LEU A 68 0.19 -8.90 5.61
CA LEU A 68 1.30 -9.00 4.67
C LEU A 68 1.00 -8.15 3.44
N VAL A 69 1.77 -7.07 3.23
CA VAL A 69 1.66 -6.22 2.05
C VAL A 69 2.87 -6.45 1.16
N ILE A 70 2.65 -6.83 -0.10
CA ILE A 70 3.72 -7.15 -1.05
C ILE A 70 3.77 -6.09 -2.14
N PHE A 71 4.89 -5.38 -2.23
CA PHE A 71 5.10 -4.37 -3.26
C PHE A 71 5.87 -4.93 -4.46
N GLN A 72 5.11 -5.03 -5.56
CA GLN A 72 5.44 -5.11 -6.98
C GLN A 72 6.03 -3.92 -7.72
N ALA A 73 7.33 -3.82 -8.05
CA ALA A 73 7.72 -2.80 -9.04
C ALA A 73 9.03 -3.08 -9.78
N MET A 74 9.13 -2.55 -11.00
CA MET A 74 10.41 -2.43 -11.73
C MET A 74 11.35 -1.49 -10.99
N ASP A 75 12.67 -1.66 -11.18
CA ASP A 75 13.66 -0.74 -10.64
C ASP A 75 13.41 0.69 -11.15
N ALA A 76 13.59 1.67 -10.25
CA ALA A 76 13.23 3.10 -10.43
C ALA A 76 11.72 3.45 -10.52
N ALA A 77 10.78 2.51 -10.36
CA ALA A 77 9.35 2.80 -10.35
C ALA A 77 8.81 3.53 -9.08
N GLY A 78 9.68 4.13 -8.27
CA GLY A 78 9.28 4.94 -7.10
C GLY A 78 8.79 4.17 -5.87
N LYS A 79 8.93 2.84 -5.87
CA LYS A 79 8.49 1.98 -4.78
C LYS A 79 9.07 2.37 -3.41
N ASP A 80 10.38 2.56 -3.32
CA ASP A 80 11.04 2.93 -2.06
C ASP A 80 10.53 4.28 -1.50
N SER A 81 10.19 5.25 -2.37
CA SER A 81 9.63 6.54 -1.94
C SER A 81 8.16 6.44 -1.50
N THR A 82 7.36 5.60 -2.17
CA THR A 82 5.96 5.37 -1.81
C THR A 82 5.86 4.69 -0.45
N ILE A 83 6.67 3.66 -0.20
CA ILE A 83 6.72 3.02 1.12
C ILE A 83 7.13 4.01 2.21
N LYS A 84 8.16 4.84 1.98
CA LYS A 84 8.55 5.86 2.98
C LYS A 84 7.41 6.82 3.32
N HIS A 85 6.63 7.25 2.32
CA HIS A 85 5.50 8.17 2.55
C HIS A 85 4.32 7.50 3.24
N VAL A 86 3.98 6.26 2.88
CA VAL A 86 2.85 5.55 3.51
C VAL A 86 3.22 5.11 4.94
N MET A 87 4.47 4.71 5.17
CA MET A 87 4.92 4.21 6.47
C MET A 87 5.27 5.32 7.47
N SER A 88 5.34 6.59 7.06
CA SER A 88 5.71 7.67 7.99
C SER A 88 4.73 7.86 9.14
N GLY A 89 3.50 7.36 9.04
CA GLY A 89 2.52 7.37 10.14
C GLY A 89 2.20 6.01 10.74
N VAL A 90 2.92 4.94 10.38
CA VAL A 90 2.74 3.61 10.98
C VAL A 90 3.74 3.44 12.11
N ASN A 91 3.31 2.89 13.26
CA ASN A 91 4.21 2.60 14.36
C ASN A 91 5.31 1.60 13.92
N PRO A 92 6.60 2.00 13.93
CA PRO A 92 7.68 1.13 13.46
C PRO A 92 7.85 -0.14 14.30
N GLN A 93 7.38 -0.15 15.55
CA GLN A 93 7.46 -1.35 16.41
C GLN A 93 6.59 -2.50 15.91
N GLY A 94 5.49 -2.18 15.22
CA GLY A 94 4.56 -3.16 14.67
C GLY A 94 4.74 -3.38 13.16
N CYS A 95 5.82 -2.92 12.55
CA CYS A 95 5.98 -2.87 11.11
C CYS A 95 7.39 -3.29 10.68
N GLN A 96 7.51 -4.43 10.00
CA GLN A 96 8.77 -4.93 9.46
C GLN A 96 8.80 -4.80 7.95
N VAL A 97 9.85 -4.17 7.45
CA VAL A 97 10.09 -3.99 6.01
C VAL A 97 11.20 -4.94 5.58
N VAL A 98 10.86 -5.98 4.81
CA VAL A 98 11.83 -6.95 4.28
C VAL A 98 12.02 -6.73 2.79
N SER A 99 13.26 -6.45 2.39
CA SER A 99 13.65 -6.28 0.99
C SER A 99 14.34 -7.54 0.49
N PHE A 100 13.72 -8.26 -0.43
CA PHE A 100 14.34 -9.42 -1.07
C PHE A 100 15.18 -8.95 -2.25
N LYS A 101 16.51 -8.88 -2.05
CA LYS A 101 17.49 -8.59 -3.10
C LYS A 101 18.25 -9.87 -3.44
N ASN A 102 17.65 -10.75 -4.24
CA ASN A 102 18.35 -11.91 -4.78
C ASN A 102 18.66 -11.70 -6.25
N GLY A 103 19.89 -11.27 -6.56
CA GLY A 103 20.67 -11.53 -7.77
C GLY A 103 20.12 -11.25 -9.17
N LEU A 104 18.82 -10.98 -9.35
CA LEU A 104 18.20 -10.80 -10.66
C LEU A 104 17.96 -9.30 -10.91
N PRO A 105 18.39 -8.78 -12.07
CA PRO A 105 18.61 -7.34 -12.31
C PRO A 105 17.34 -6.49 -12.50
N VAL A 106 16.14 -7.01 -12.22
CA VAL A 106 14.89 -6.31 -12.62
C VAL A 106 13.68 -6.52 -11.71
N TRP A 107 13.77 -7.38 -10.68
CA TRP A 107 12.62 -7.73 -9.82
C TRP A 107 12.91 -7.50 -8.35
N ARG A 108 12.48 -6.35 -7.80
CA ARG A 108 12.60 -6.04 -6.37
C ARG A 108 11.28 -6.22 -5.66
N TRP A 109 11.24 -7.11 -4.68
CA TRP A 109 10.07 -7.36 -3.81
C TRP A 109 10.29 -6.76 -2.42
N LEU A 110 9.25 -6.13 -1.87
CA LEU A 110 9.26 -5.59 -0.52
C LEU A 110 8.02 -6.14 0.17
N ALA A 111 8.22 -6.91 1.22
CA ALA A 111 7.17 -7.40 2.07
C ALA A 111 7.11 -6.51 3.31
N LEU A 112 5.92 -6.01 3.61
CA LEU A 112 5.59 -5.39 4.88
C LEU A 112 4.86 -6.41 5.74
N PHE A 113 5.40 -6.69 6.92
CA PHE A 113 4.71 -7.48 7.93
C PHE A 113 4.26 -6.57 9.06
N THR A 114 2.98 -6.59 9.40
CA THR A 114 2.55 -6.06 10.70
C THR A 114 2.26 -7.20 11.65
N THR A 115 3.15 -7.39 12.62
CA THR A 115 3.01 -8.43 13.66
C THR A 115 2.39 -7.82 14.90
N SER A 116 1.43 -8.51 15.48
CA SER A 116 0.77 -8.09 16.73
C SER A 116 1.46 -8.57 18.00
N SER A 117 2.61 -9.25 17.90
CA SER A 117 3.25 -9.87 19.05
C SER A 117 3.93 -8.83 19.96
N SER A 118 3.33 -8.56 21.12
CA SER A 118 4.10 -8.20 22.31
C SER A 118 4.94 -9.41 22.77
N PRO A 119 6.18 -9.23 23.24
CA PRO A 119 6.98 -10.30 23.86
C PRO A 119 6.34 -10.85 25.14
#